data_AF-A0A847JTN6-F1
#
_entry.id   AF-A0A847JTN6-F1
#
_cell.length_a   1.000
_cell.length_b   1.000
_cell.length_c   1.000
_cell.angle_alpha   90.00
_cell.angle_beta   90.00
_cell.angle_gamma   90.00
#
_symmetry.space_group_name_H-M   'P 1'
#
loop_
_entity.id
_entity.type
_entity.pdbx_description
1 polymer ?
#
loop_
_entity_poly.entity_id
_entity_poly.type
_entity_poly.pdbx_seq_one_letter_code
_entity_poly.pdbx_strand_id
1 'polypeptide(L)'
;MSDTVHDETDPVVEVLMEGRLRRQRIAMLAAMVGSALAITATVLFLAPASTTTEVVTASGTRVVTSAHEGAGLGWMAIVVGIAIAGAFVTFARAIRRRMPSPSALGTIADLSTIGRFAEALWHEDRYVQTEAEEALIGMLPRLKAGDAGLLNDRQKACLHRALKRPRRRREADLAVAIMRALTEIADARALPHISRLAEEPARGMHQETVRTCAVEVLPLLQQKVEAARLAQTLVRPAAAPDASGTLLRPAEAGPSGPVEQLVRPASPPQG
;
A
#
# COMPACT_ATOMS: atom_id res chain seq x y z
N MET A 1 -2.48 -43.73 -2.82
CA MET A 1 -1.94 -42.58 -3.57
C MET A 1 -2.23 -41.35 -2.74
N SER A 2 -1.30 -41.06 -1.83
CA SER A 2 -1.34 -39.89 -0.96
C SER A 2 -0.40 -38.88 -1.60
N ASP A 3 -0.98 -37.87 -2.25
CA ASP A 3 -0.22 -36.74 -2.78
C ASP A 3 0.44 -36.04 -1.60
N THR A 4 1.76 -36.13 -1.57
CA THR A 4 2.63 -35.28 -0.77
C THR A 4 2.45 -33.85 -1.25
N VAL A 5 1.52 -33.14 -0.61
CA VAL A 5 1.44 -31.68 -0.65
C VAL A 5 2.77 -31.19 -0.09
N HIS A 6 3.70 -30.87 -0.97
CA HIS A 6 4.91 -30.15 -0.59
C HIS A 6 4.46 -28.81 -0.04
N ASP A 7 4.62 -28.67 1.27
CA ASP A 7 4.55 -27.42 2.03
C ASP A 7 5.73 -26.55 1.59
N GLU A 8 5.65 -26.05 0.37
CA GLU A 8 6.54 -25.03 -0.17
C GLU A 8 6.14 -23.72 0.50
N THR A 9 6.65 -23.52 1.71
CA THR A 9 6.53 -22.26 2.44
C THR A 9 7.09 -21.14 1.56
N ASP A 10 6.19 -20.36 0.99
CA ASP A 10 6.47 -19.29 0.03
C ASP A 10 7.53 -18.35 0.63
N PRO A 11 8.70 -18.14 -0.01
CA PRO A 11 9.81 -17.35 0.55
C PRO A 11 9.41 -15.92 0.91
N VAL A 12 8.33 -15.41 0.32
CA VAL A 12 7.73 -14.11 0.70
C VAL A 12 7.16 -14.14 2.12
N VAL A 13 6.52 -15.24 2.51
CA VAL A 13 5.97 -15.44 3.86
C VAL A 13 7.11 -15.53 4.88
N GLU A 14 8.23 -16.17 4.53
CA GLU A 14 9.41 -16.27 5.38
C GLU A 14 10.06 -14.90 5.63
N VAL A 15 10.24 -14.09 4.58
CA VAL A 15 10.76 -12.71 4.71
C VAL A 15 9.80 -11.83 5.53
N LEU A 16 8.48 -11.99 5.37
CA LEU A 16 7.49 -11.28 6.18
C LEU A 16 7.48 -11.76 7.65
N MET A 17 7.68 -13.05 7.90
CA MET A 17 7.80 -13.66 9.23
C MET A 17 9.05 -13.17 9.97
N GLU A 18 10.21 -13.14 9.31
CA GLU A 18 11.43 -12.58 9.90
C GLU A 18 11.26 -11.09 10.24
N GLY A 19 10.57 -10.35 9.37
CA GLY A 19 10.17 -8.97 9.62
C GLY A 19 9.33 -8.83 10.89
N ARG A 20 8.34 -9.70 11.10
CA ARG A 20 7.52 -9.73 12.33
C ARG A 20 8.33 -10.05 13.57
N LEU A 21 9.19 -11.06 13.54
CA LEU A 21 10.03 -11.46 14.67
C LEU A 21 10.96 -10.32 15.12
N ARG A 22 11.56 -9.60 14.18
CA ARG A 22 12.36 -8.40 14.49
C ARG A 22 11.53 -7.29 15.11
N ARG A 23 10.31 -7.04 14.60
CA ARG A 23 9.42 -5.99 15.14
C ARG A 23 8.82 -6.35 16.50
N GLN A 24 8.45 -7.62 16.73
CA GLN A 24 8.00 -8.09 18.05
C GLN A 24 9.10 -7.91 19.09
N ARG A 25 10.35 -8.23 18.75
CA ARG A 25 11.50 -7.96 19.65
C ARG A 25 11.64 -6.47 19.95
N ILE A 26 11.47 -5.59 18.96
CA ILE A 26 11.51 -4.14 19.16
C ILE A 26 10.34 -3.65 20.05
N ALA A 27 9.12 -4.15 19.82
CA ALA A 27 7.95 -3.80 20.61
C ALA A 27 8.06 -4.29 22.06
N MET A 28 8.60 -5.49 22.28
CA MET A 28 8.84 -6.06 23.60
C MET A 28 9.91 -5.26 24.36
N LEU A 29 10.98 -4.84 23.68
CA LEU A 29 11.98 -3.93 24.24
C LEU A 29 11.38 -2.56 24.60
N ALA A 30 10.53 -1.98 23.74
CA ALA A 30 9.86 -0.71 24.03
C ALA A 30 8.92 -0.81 25.24
N ALA A 31 8.17 -1.92 25.37
CA ALA A 31 7.31 -2.19 26.53
C ALA A 31 8.13 -2.36 27.82
N MET A 32 9.25 -3.07 27.78
CA MET A 32 10.16 -3.20 28.92
C MET A 32 10.71 -1.84 29.37
N VAL A 33 11.10 -0.97 28.43
CA VAL A 33 11.60 0.39 28.75
C VAL A 33 10.49 1.25 29.38
N GLY A 34 9.27 1.20 28.85
CA GLY A 34 8.12 1.91 29.42
C GLY A 34 7.82 1.47 30.86
N SER A 35 7.90 0.17 31.12
CA SER A 35 7.70 -0.41 32.46
C SER A 35 8.75 0.09 33.45
N ALA A 36 10.03 0.10 33.05
CA ALA A 36 11.12 0.58 33.89
C ALA A 36 10.98 2.08 34.24
N LEU A 37 10.54 2.90 33.29
CA LEU A 37 10.27 4.33 33.53
C LEU A 37 9.13 4.56 34.51
N ALA A 38 8.04 3.78 34.40
CA ALA A 38 6.90 3.88 35.33
C ALA A 38 7.30 3.50 36.76
N ILE A 39 8.12 2.46 36.93
CA ILE A 39 8.65 2.06 38.25
C ILE A 39 9.52 3.19 38.83
N THR A 40 10.41 3.77 38.02
CA THR A 40 11.30 4.85 38.46
C THR A 40 10.52 6.10 38.89
N ALA A 41 9.48 6.49 38.14
CA ALA A 41 8.61 7.61 38.50
C ALA A 41 7.81 7.34 39.80
N THR A 42 7.35 6.10 39.99
CA THR A 42 6.62 5.70 41.21
C THR A 42 7.51 5.77 42.44
N VAL A 43 8.76 5.31 42.35
CA VAL A 43 9.75 5.38 43.45
C VAL A 43 10.09 6.83 43.79
N LEU A 44 10.17 7.72 42.80
CA LEU A 44 10.43 9.14 43.03
C LEU A 44 9.25 9.85 43.73
N PHE A 45 8.01 9.42 43.47
CA PHE A 45 6.80 10.01 44.06
C PHE A 45 6.49 9.50 45.47
N LEU A 46 6.91 8.27 45.79
CA LEU A 46 6.73 7.67 47.12
C LEU A 46 7.80 8.08 48.14
N ALA A 47 8.80 8.86 47.75
CA ALA A 47 9.80 9.38 48.68
C ALA A 47 9.09 10.31 49.70
N PRO A 48 9.09 9.97 51.01
CA PRO A 48 8.34 10.71 52.01
C PRO A 48 8.88 12.14 52.14
N ALA A 49 8.03 13.12 51.82
CA ALA A 49 8.27 14.54 52.06
C ALA A 49 8.09 14.87 53.55
N SER A 50 8.83 14.21 54.44
CA SER A 50 8.76 14.54 55.86
C SER A 50 10.00 14.08 56.62
N THR A 51 10.81 15.04 57.04
CA THR A 51 11.26 15.16 58.43
C THR A 51 11.72 16.59 58.67
N THR A 52 10.77 17.49 58.92
CA THR A 52 11.06 18.68 59.72
C THR A 52 10.98 18.26 61.19
N THR A 53 12.13 18.02 61.80
CA THR A 53 12.23 17.86 63.26
C THR A 53 12.24 19.24 63.91
N GLU A 54 11.14 19.63 64.55
CA GLU A 54 11.15 20.75 65.49
C GLU A 54 11.81 20.28 66.80
N VAL A 55 12.94 20.88 67.16
CA VAL A 55 13.51 20.76 68.51
C VAL A 55 13.29 22.08 69.23
N VAL A 56 12.38 22.07 70.21
CA VAL A 56 12.14 23.21 71.10
C VAL A 56 13.06 23.08 72.31
N THR A 57 14.09 23.91 72.39
CA THR A 57 14.91 24.06 73.60
C THR A 57 14.25 25.02 74.60
N ALA A 58 14.38 24.70 75.89
CA ALA A 58 13.70 25.35 77.02
C ALA A 58 14.00 26.86 77.25
N SER A 59 14.86 27.48 76.43
CA SER A 59 15.27 28.88 76.54
C SER A 59 14.54 29.83 75.58
N GLY A 60 13.54 29.37 74.82
CA GLY A 60 12.68 30.25 74.01
C GLY A 60 13.34 30.90 72.78
N THR A 61 14.56 30.52 72.41
CA THR A 61 15.22 30.97 71.19
C THR A 61 14.99 29.99 70.04
N ARG A 62 14.19 30.41 69.05
CA ARG A 62 13.98 29.65 67.80
C ARG A 62 15.21 29.76 66.92
N VAL A 63 16.00 28.70 66.81
CA VAL A 63 17.10 28.60 65.84
C VAL A 63 16.68 27.61 64.77
N VAL A 64 16.20 28.12 63.64
CA VAL A 64 15.93 27.33 62.43
C VAL A 64 17.26 27.07 61.74
N THR A 65 17.77 25.84 61.82
CA THR A 65 19.02 25.44 61.16
C THR A 65 18.77 24.41 60.07
N SER A 66 19.19 24.82 58.86
CA SER A 66 19.54 24.07 57.64
C SER A 66 18.53 23.10 57.01
N ALA A 67 17.87 23.58 55.94
CA ALA A 67 17.20 22.78 54.92
C ALA A 67 17.86 22.96 53.54
N HIS A 68 19.18 22.74 53.43
CA HIS A 68 19.89 22.84 52.14
C HIS A 68 20.62 21.57 51.67
N GLU A 69 20.73 20.51 52.49
CA GLU A 69 21.41 19.27 52.05
C GLU A 69 20.52 18.32 51.23
N GLY A 70 19.19 18.49 51.26
CA GLY A 70 18.25 17.66 50.47
C GLY A 70 18.02 18.13 49.03
N ALA A 71 18.43 19.35 48.68
CA ALA A 71 18.21 19.89 47.33
C ALA A 71 19.05 19.16 46.27
N GLY A 72 20.16 18.55 46.67
CA GLY A 72 21.13 17.89 45.77
C GLY A 72 20.60 16.66 45.02
N LEU A 73 19.79 15.83 45.68
CA LEU A 73 19.27 14.61 45.04
C LEU A 73 18.10 14.89 44.08
N GLY A 74 17.28 15.90 44.36
CA GLY A 74 16.11 16.23 43.53
C GLY A 74 16.49 16.69 42.13
N TRP A 75 17.52 17.52 41.98
CA TRP A 75 17.94 18.02 40.66
C TRP A 75 18.59 16.91 39.81
N MET A 76 19.28 15.95 40.41
CA MET A 76 19.88 14.81 39.70
C MET A 76 18.82 13.92 39.05
N ALA A 77 17.70 13.66 39.73
CA ALA A 77 16.61 12.88 39.17
C ALA A 77 15.97 13.55 37.93
N ILE A 78 15.83 14.88 37.96
CA ILE A 78 15.30 15.66 36.83
C ILE A 78 16.25 15.58 35.62
N VAL A 79 17.55 15.76 35.84
CA VAL A 79 18.56 15.69 34.76
C VAL A 79 18.59 14.31 34.11
N VAL A 80 18.53 13.24 34.91
CA VAL A 80 18.49 11.86 34.41
C VAL A 80 17.20 11.59 33.63
N GLY A 81 16.05 12.06 34.11
CA GLY A 81 14.78 11.94 33.40
C GLY A 81 14.78 12.62 32.03
N ILE A 82 15.33 13.84 31.94
CA ILE A 82 15.47 14.58 30.67
C ILE A 82 16.41 13.82 29.71
N ALA A 83 17.52 13.29 30.20
CA ALA A 83 18.46 12.53 29.38
C ALA A 83 17.82 11.26 28.79
N ILE A 84 17.05 10.50 29.61
CA ILE A 84 16.36 9.29 29.13
C ILE A 84 15.27 9.64 28.12
N ALA A 85 14.49 10.70 28.36
CA ALA A 85 13.48 11.17 27.40
C ALA A 85 14.12 11.61 26.08
N GLY A 86 15.24 12.33 26.13
CA GLY A 86 16.01 12.72 24.94
C GLY A 86 16.57 11.52 24.17
N ALA A 87 17.13 10.53 24.88
CA ALA A 87 17.60 9.28 24.29
C ALA A 87 16.44 8.50 23.64
N PHE A 88 15.27 8.46 24.27
CA PHE A 88 14.09 7.80 23.71
C PHE A 88 13.56 8.50 22.45
N VAL A 89 13.50 9.84 22.44
CA VAL A 89 13.09 10.61 21.26
C VAL A 89 14.07 10.43 20.11
N THR A 90 15.37 10.44 20.38
CA THR A 90 16.41 10.21 19.35
C THR A 90 16.40 8.77 18.85
N PHE A 91 16.21 7.79 19.72
CA PHE A 91 16.07 6.37 19.35
C PHE A 91 14.80 6.09 18.55
N ALA A 92 13.65 6.64 18.95
CA ALA A 92 12.39 6.55 18.19
C ALA A 92 12.53 7.22 16.81
N ARG A 93 13.21 8.37 16.73
CA ARG A 93 13.57 8.99 15.45
C ARG A 93 14.53 8.13 14.63
N ALA A 94 15.51 7.48 15.24
CA ALA A 94 16.47 6.60 14.57
C ALA A 94 15.78 5.35 14.01
N ILE A 95 14.82 4.75 14.74
CA ILE A 95 14.00 3.64 14.25
C ILE A 95 13.11 4.08 13.08
N ARG A 96 12.48 5.25 13.17
CA ARG A 96 11.70 5.80 12.04
C ARG A 96 12.56 6.07 10.81
N ARG A 97 13.83 6.49 10.99
CA ARG A 97 14.79 6.69 9.89
C ARG A 97 15.34 5.39 9.30
N ARG A 98 15.27 4.28 10.04
CA ARG A 98 15.68 2.94 9.58
C ARG A 98 14.56 2.12 8.97
N MET A 99 13.32 2.63 8.96
CA MET A 99 12.35 2.06 8.03
C MET A 99 12.87 2.38 6.63
N PRO A 100 13.20 1.38 5.81
CA PRO A 100 13.57 1.63 4.43
C PRO A 100 12.46 2.50 3.85
N SER A 101 12.84 3.63 3.28
CA SER A 101 11.88 4.44 2.52
C SER A 101 11.17 3.48 1.56
N PRO A 102 9.84 3.53 1.40
CA PRO A 102 9.13 2.65 0.45
C PRO A 102 9.69 2.75 -0.99
N SER A 103 10.45 3.80 -1.30
CA SER A 103 11.24 3.93 -2.52
C SER A 103 12.46 3.01 -2.63
N ALA A 104 13.00 2.47 -1.52
CA ALA A 104 14.08 1.47 -1.52
C ALA A 104 13.60 0.05 -1.88
N LEU A 105 12.30 -0.24 -1.72
CA LEU A 105 11.67 -1.42 -2.33
C LEU A 105 11.28 -1.17 -3.80
N GLY A 106 11.29 0.10 -4.24
CA GLY A 106 10.99 0.50 -5.62
C GLY A 106 12.00 0.02 -6.66
N THR A 107 13.20 -0.42 -6.24
CA THR A 107 14.24 -0.90 -7.16
C THR A 107 13.99 -2.34 -7.65
N ILE A 108 13.11 -3.12 -7.00
CA ILE A 108 12.72 -4.47 -7.44
C ILE A 108 11.21 -4.69 -7.26
N ALA A 109 10.40 -3.68 -7.63
CA ALA A 109 8.95 -3.87 -7.71
C ALA A 109 8.61 -4.46 -9.10
N ASP A 110 8.85 -5.76 -9.25
CA ASP A 110 8.42 -6.48 -10.44
C ASP A 110 6.87 -6.50 -10.49
N LEU A 111 6.29 -6.07 -11.61
CA LEU A 111 4.84 -5.98 -11.81
C LEU A 111 4.17 -7.37 -11.65
N SER A 112 4.93 -8.45 -11.83
CA SER A 112 4.46 -9.83 -11.58
C SER A 112 3.99 -10.06 -10.13
N THR A 113 4.48 -9.27 -9.16
CA THR A 113 4.16 -9.40 -7.74
C THR A 113 2.83 -8.77 -7.33
N ILE A 114 2.20 -7.97 -8.20
CA ILE A 114 0.95 -7.26 -7.90
C ILE A 114 -0.16 -8.24 -7.50
N GLY A 115 -0.22 -9.40 -8.14
CA GLY A 115 -1.18 -10.45 -7.81
C GLY A 115 -1.08 -10.92 -6.35
N ARG A 116 0.15 -11.13 -5.85
CA ARG A 116 0.40 -11.53 -4.46
C ARG A 116 -0.05 -10.46 -3.47
N PHE A 117 0.25 -9.18 -3.77
CA PHE A 117 -0.20 -8.08 -2.91
C PHE A 117 -1.73 -7.92 -2.93
N ALA A 118 -2.38 -8.13 -4.08
CA ALA A 118 -3.83 -8.09 -4.18
C ALA A 118 -4.50 -9.16 -3.30
N GLU A 119 -3.90 -10.35 -3.19
CA GLU A 119 -4.37 -11.41 -2.30
C GLU A 119 -4.07 -11.10 -0.82
N ALA A 120 -2.89 -10.53 -0.54
CA ALA A 120 -2.46 -10.15 0.81
C ALA A 120 -3.35 -9.08 1.48
N LEU A 121 -4.10 -8.30 0.69
CA LEU A 121 -5.13 -7.39 1.21
C LEU A 121 -6.23 -8.10 2.04
N TRP A 122 -6.40 -9.42 1.86
CA TRP A 122 -7.37 -10.25 2.60
C TRP A 122 -6.77 -11.07 3.74
N HIS A 123 -5.46 -10.92 3.98
CA HIS A 123 -4.81 -11.63 5.07
C HIS A 123 -5.32 -11.11 6.43
N GLU A 124 -5.44 -11.97 7.43
CA GLU A 124 -5.92 -11.57 8.77
C GLU A 124 -5.01 -10.55 9.48
N ASP A 125 -3.74 -10.47 9.06
CA ASP A 125 -2.77 -9.57 9.68
C ASP A 125 -2.86 -8.17 9.07
N ARG A 126 -3.27 -7.21 9.90
CA ARG A 126 -3.33 -5.79 9.56
C ARG A 126 -2.00 -5.22 9.11
N TYR A 127 -0.89 -5.76 9.60
CA TYR A 127 0.43 -5.30 9.19
C TYR A 127 0.72 -5.68 7.73
N VAL A 128 0.52 -6.95 7.36
CA VAL A 128 0.65 -7.43 5.97
C VAL A 128 -0.30 -6.69 5.02
N GLN A 129 -1.54 -6.47 5.44
CA GLN A 129 -2.49 -5.66 4.66
C GLN A 129 -1.93 -4.26 4.39
N THR A 130 -1.43 -3.59 5.43
CA THR A 130 -0.90 -2.22 5.30
C THR A 130 0.24 -2.20 4.28
N GLU A 131 1.24 -3.07 4.39
CA GLU A 131 2.35 -3.13 3.43
C GLU A 131 1.86 -3.40 2.00
N ALA A 132 0.90 -4.32 1.83
CA ALA A 132 0.29 -4.61 0.54
C ALA A 132 -0.44 -3.38 -0.05
N GLU A 133 -1.19 -2.62 0.77
CA GLU A 133 -1.82 -1.38 0.34
C GLU A 133 -0.78 -0.36 -0.16
N GLU A 134 0.38 -0.24 0.52
CA GLU A 134 1.43 0.71 0.10
C GLU A 134 2.00 0.35 -1.25
N ALA A 135 2.34 -0.93 -1.38
CA ALA A 135 2.94 -1.45 -2.59
C ALA A 135 1.96 -1.28 -3.76
N LEU A 136 0.69 -1.64 -3.57
CA LEU A 136 -0.34 -1.49 -4.60
C LEU A 136 -0.58 -0.04 -5.01
N ILE A 137 -0.61 0.91 -4.06
CA ILE A 137 -0.75 2.34 -4.38
C ILE A 137 0.36 2.81 -5.33
N GLY A 138 1.60 2.34 -5.14
CA GLY A 138 2.74 2.70 -5.99
C GLY A 138 2.80 1.95 -7.32
N MET A 139 2.37 0.68 -7.35
CA MET A 139 2.51 -0.20 -8.52
C MET A 139 1.34 -0.12 -9.50
N LEU A 140 0.11 -0.06 -9.00
CA LEU A 140 -1.10 -0.11 -9.84
C LEU A 140 -1.15 1.00 -10.90
N PRO A 141 -0.77 2.27 -10.62
CA PRO A 141 -0.77 3.32 -11.63
C PRO A 141 0.24 3.10 -12.78
N ARG A 142 1.16 2.14 -12.66
CA ARG A 142 2.16 1.81 -13.68
C ARG A 142 1.70 0.70 -14.63
N LEU A 143 0.57 0.03 -14.32
CA LEU A 143 0.00 -1.02 -15.16
C LEU A 143 -0.48 -0.45 -16.50
N LYS A 144 -0.17 -1.16 -17.58
CA LYS A 144 -0.63 -0.85 -18.94
C LYS A 144 -1.64 -1.89 -19.40
N ALA A 145 -2.33 -1.60 -20.51
CA ALA A 145 -3.29 -2.53 -21.11
C ALA A 145 -2.69 -3.92 -21.44
N GLY A 146 -1.42 -3.98 -21.83
CA GLY A 146 -0.71 -5.24 -22.10
C GLY A 146 -0.49 -6.12 -20.87
N ASP A 147 -0.54 -5.53 -19.67
CA ASP A 147 -0.32 -6.21 -18.39
C ASP A 147 -1.60 -6.86 -17.84
N ALA A 148 -2.70 -6.82 -18.61
CA ALA A 148 -4.00 -7.39 -18.23
C ALA A 148 -3.94 -8.87 -17.80
N GLY A 149 -2.95 -9.62 -18.32
CA GLY A 149 -2.69 -11.02 -18.00
C GLY A 149 -1.92 -11.25 -16.70
N LEU A 150 -1.31 -10.22 -16.10
CA LEU A 150 -0.60 -10.34 -14.81
C LEU A 150 -1.55 -10.57 -13.63
N LEU A 151 -2.82 -10.21 -13.78
CA LEU A 151 -3.85 -10.37 -12.75
C LEU A 151 -4.85 -11.44 -13.15
N ASN A 152 -4.91 -12.51 -12.36
CA ASN A 152 -5.94 -13.54 -12.52
C ASN A 152 -7.30 -13.06 -11.99
N ASP A 153 -8.37 -13.81 -12.31
CA ASP A 153 -9.74 -13.47 -11.90
C ASP A 153 -9.93 -13.36 -10.39
N ARG A 154 -9.23 -14.19 -9.61
CA ARG A 154 -9.27 -14.17 -8.14
C ARG A 154 -8.67 -12.87 -7.60
N GLN A 155 -7.54 -12.43 -8.14
CA GLN A 155 -6.85 -11.21 -7.77
C GLN A 155 -7.67 -9.97 -8.15
N LYS A 156 -8.27 -9.96 -9.34
CA LYS A 156 -9.22 -8.91 -9.75
C LYS A 156 -10.41 -8.83 -8.80
N ALA A 157 -10.95 -9.98 -8.38
CA ALA A 157 -12.04 -10.02 -7.39
C ALA A 157 -11.63 -9.46 -6.02
N CYS A 158 -10.39 -9.68 -5.58
CA CYS A 158 -9.83 -9.00 -4.41
C CYS A 158 -9.82 -7.47 -4.60
N LEU A 159 -9.28 -6.97 -5.72
CA LEU A 159 -9.27 -5.52 -6.00
C LEU A 159 -10.68 -4.91 -6.03
N HIS A 160 -11.65 -5.57 -6.68
CA HIS A 160 -13.05 -5.15 -6.68
C HIS A 160 -13.66 -5.08 -5.27
N ARG A 161 -13.25 -6.00 -4.39
CA ARG A 161 -13.71 -6.00 -3.00
C ARG A 161 -13.08 -4.87 -2.19
N ALA A 162 -11.85 -4.46 -2.49
CA ALA A 162 -11.20 -3.31 -1.87
C ALA A 162 -11.99 -2.01 -2.13
N LEU A 163 -12.60 -1.89 -3.32
CA LEU A 163 -13.41 -0.72 -3.70
C LEU A 163 -14.69 -0.56 -2.87
N LYS A 164 -15.12 -1.54 -2.09
CA LYS A 164 -16.46 -1.49 -1.46
C LYS A 164 -16.59 -0.46 -0.34
N ARG A 165 -15.53 -0.10 0.41
CA ARG A 165 -15.63 0.78 1.59
C ARG A 165 -14.33 1.55 1.90
N PRO A 166 -13.90 2.52 1.09
CA PRO A 166 -12.80 3.41 1.46
C PRO A 166 -13.26 4.39 2.55
N ARG A 167 -12.83 4.15 3.80
CA ARG A 167 -13.14 5.00 4.96
C ARG A 167 -11.94 5.82 5.41
N ARG A 168 -10.74 5.24 5.30
CA ARG A 168 -9.49 5.89 5.71
C ARG A 168 -8.83 6.55 4.50
N ARG A 169 -8.00 7.56 4.74
CA ARG A 169 -7.21 8.24 3.69
C ARG A 169 -6.50 7.26 2.77
N ARG A 170 -5.76 6.32 3.35
CA ARG A 170 -4.99 5.30 2.63
C ARG A 170 -5.87 4.37 1.78
N GLU A 171 -7.04 4.00 2.29
CA GLU A 171 -8.01 3.18 1.56
C GLU A 171 -8.60 3.95 0.37
N ALA A 172 -8.80 5.27 0.51
CA ALA A 172 -9.19 6.13 -0.59
C ALA A 172 -8.09 6.25 -1.65
N ASP A 173 -6.84 6.45 -1.25
CA ASP A 173 -5.69 6.50 -2.16
C ASP A 173 -5.54 5.16 -2.93
N LEU A 174 -5.72 4.03 -2.24
CA LEU A 174 -5.74 2.70 -2.85
C LEU A 174 -6.92 2.55 -3.82
N ALA A 175 -8.12 2.99 -3.45
CA ALA A 175 -9.29 2.90 -4.33
C ALA A 175 -9.08 3.69 -5.63
N VAL A 176 -8.50 4.89 -5.53
CA VAL A 176 -8.12 5.70 -6.71
C VAL A 176 -7.11 4.97 -7.59
N ALA A 177 -6.07 4.37 -6.99
CA ALA A 177 -5.06 3.59 -7.73
C ALA A 177 -5.69 2.38 -8.44
N ILE A 178 -6.59 1.65 -7.76
CA ILE A 178 -7.32 0.51 -8.33
C ILE A 178 -8.20 0.96 -9.50
N MET A 179 -8.98 2.03 -9.37
CA MET A 179 -9.87 2.50 -10.44
C MET A 179 -9.10 2.90 -11.71
N ARG A 180 -7.95 3.57 -11.54
CA ARG A 180 -7.08 3.93 -12.67
C ARG A 180 -6.50 2.69 -13.35
N ALA A 181 -5.99 1.73 -12.57
CA ALA A 181 -5.44 0.49 -13.12
C ALA A 181 -6.48 -0.37 -13.85
N LEU A 182 -7.69 -0.53 -13.29
CA LEU A 182 -8.76 -1.29 -13.92
C LEU A 182 -9.23 -0.65 -15.24
N THR A 183 -9.10 0.67 -15.35
CA THR A 183 -9.39 1.41 -16.58
C THR A 183 -8.31 1.23 -17.63
N GLU A 184 -7.04 1.09 -17.24
CA GLU A 184 -5.98 0.73 -18.19
C GLU A 184 -6.10 -0.71 -18.71
N ILE A 185 -6.55 -1.64 -17.87
CA ILE A 185 -6.78 -3.05 -18.23
C ILE A 185 -8.11 -3.26 -18.98
N ALA A 186 -9.01 -2.26 -18.95
CA ALA A 186 -10.36 -2.34 -19.52
C ALA A 186 -11.22 -3.49 -18.94
N ASP A 187 -11.18 -3.70 -17.63
CA ASP A 187 -11.98 -4.75 -16.98
C ASP A 187 -13.47 -4.38 -16.91
N ALA A 188 -14.29 -5.05 -17.73
CA ALA A 188 -15.74 -4.86 -17.77
C ALA A 188 -16.43 -5.17 -16.43
N ARG A 189 -15.87 -6.08 -15.60
CA ARG A 189 -16.44 -6.43 -14.30
C ARG A 189 -16.32 -5.30 -13.27
N ALA A 190 -15.46 -4.32 -13.52
CA ALA A 190 -15.27 -3.16 -12.64
C ALA A 190 -16.40 -2.12 -12.75
N LEU A 191 -17.12 -2.07 -13.88
CA LEU A 191 -18.19 -1.09 -14.17
C LEU A 191 -19.24 -0.95 -13.04
N PRO A 192 -19.88 -2.03 -12.55
CA PRO A 192 -20.88 -1.89 -11.48
C PRO A 192 -20.29 -1.37 -10.16
N HIS A 193 -19.00 -1.65 -9.90
CA HIS A 193 -18.33 -1.17 -8.70
C HIS A 193 -18.02 0.32 -8.77
N ILE A 194 -17.55 0.79 -9.93
CA ILE A 194 -17.20 2.21 -10.16
C ILE A 194 -18.46 3.07 -10.32
N SER A 195 -19.51 2.59 -11.01
CA SER A 195 -20.80 3.30 -11.12
C SER A 195 -21.40 3.58 -9.75
N ARG A 196 -21.44 2.56 -8.89
CA ARG A 196 -21.93 2.72 -7.52
C ARG A 196 -21.12 3.74 -6.73
N LEU A 197 -19.79 3.78 -6.88
CA LEU A 197 -18.94 4.77 -6.20
C LEU A 197 -19.17 6.21 -6.73
N ALA A 198 -19.51 6.37 -8.00
CA ALA A 198 -19.85 7.67 -8.58
C ALA A 198 -21.21 8.19 -8.10
N GLU A 199 -22.18 7.28 -7.92
CA GLU A 199 -23.55 7.57 -7.49
C GLU A 199 -23.69 7.78 -5.97
N GLU A 200 -22.92 7.07 -5.16
CA GLU A 200 -22.99 7.18 -3.70
C GLU A 200 -22.58 8.58 -3.22
N PRO A 201 -23.37 9.23 -2.33
CA PRO A 201 -23.03 10.53 -1.80
C PRO A 201 -21.82 10.43 -0.86
N ALA A 202 -20.81 11.27 -1.09
CA ALA A 202 -19.64 11.34 -0.23
C ALA A 202 -19.97 11.97 1.13
N ARG A 203 -19.54 11.32 2.21
CA ARG A 203 -19.76 11.80 3.59
C ARG A 203 -18.52 12.48 4.19
N GLY A 204 -17.47 12.69 3.40
CA GLY A 204 -16.24 13.32 3.84
C GLY A 204 -15.22 13.47 2.72
N MET A 205 -14.16 14.23 2.98
CA MET A 205 -13.17 14.63 1.97
C MET A 205 -12.53 13.46 1.21
N HIS A 206 -12.21 12.36 1.90
CA HIS A 206 -11.63 11.17 1.26
C HIS A 206 -12.61 10.45 0.34
N GLN A 207 -13.89 10.38 0.72
CA GLN A 207 -14.93 9.80 -0.12
C GLN A 207 -15.23 10.68 -1.32
N GLU A 208 -15.18 12.01 -1.15
CA GLU A 208 -15.35 12.95 -2.26
C GLU A 208 -14.23 12.75 -3.28
N THR A 209 -12.98 12.58 -2.84
CA THR A 209 -11.85 12.28 -3.74
C THR A 209 -12.07 10.99 -4.54
N VAL A 210 -12.56 9.93 -3.88
CA VAL A 210 -12.88 8.66 -4.56
C VAL A 210 -14.03 8.85 -5.55
N ARG A 211 -15.10 9.55 -5.16
CA ARG A 211 -16.26 9.82 -6.01
C ARG A 211 -15.89 10.65 -7.23
N THR A 212 -15.14 11.74 -7.07
CA THR A 212 -14.64 12.56 -8.18
C THR A 212 -13.85 11.69 -9.17
N CYS A 213 -12.91 10.88 -8.67
CA CYS A 213 -12.15 9.97 -9.52
C CYS A 213 -13.07 8.93 -10.22
N ALA A 214 -14.08 8.40 -9.54
CA ALA A 214 -15.01 7.45 -10.13
C ALA A 214 -15.83 8.09 -11.28
N VAL A 215 -16.32 9.31 -11.08
CA VAL A 215 -17.04 10.09 -12.10
C VAL A 215 -16.16 10.35 -13.34
N GLU A 216 -14.90 10.71 -13.14
CA GLU A 216 -13.94 10.94 -14.23
C GLU A 216 -13.62 9.66 -15.02
N VAL A 217 -13.45 8.55 -14.31
CA VAL A 217 -12.95 7.29 -14.87
C VAL A 217 -14.05 6.47 -15.55
N LEU A 218 -15.29 6.59 -15.10
CA LEU A 218 -16.43 5.82 -15.60
C LEU A 218 -16.65 5.91 -17.12
N PRO A 219 -16.71 7.10 -17.77
CA PRO A 219 -16.90 7.18 -19.22
C PRO A 219 -15.72 6.58 -20.00
N LEU A 220 -14.49 6.73 -19.48
CA LEU A 220 -13.29 6.16 -20.11
C LEU A 220 -13.33 4.62 -20.09
N LEU A 221 -13.72 4.04 -18.96
CA LEU A 221 -13.85 2.59 -18.84
C LEU A 221 -14.96 2.06 -19.74
N GLN A 222 -16.12 2.72 -19.80
CA GLN A 222 -17.22 2.33 -20.70
C GLN A 222 -16.77 2.32 -22.16
N GLN A 223 -16.07 3.37 -22.60
CA GLN A 223 -15.56 3.46 -23.98
C GLN A 223 -14.55 2.33 -24.27
N LYS A 224 -13.61 2.05 -23.36
CA LYS A 224 -12.61 0.99 -23.55
C LYS A 224 -13.25 -0.40 -23.57
N VAL A 225 -14.24 -0.66 -22.71
CA VAL A 225 -14.97 -1.94 -22.68
C VAL A 225 -15.76 -2.15 -23.97
N GLU A 226 -16.44 -1.12 -24.47
CA GLU A 226 -17.19 -1.22 -25.73
C GLU A 226 -16.25 -1.41 -26.93
N ALA A 227 -15.12 -0.68 -26.98
CA ALA A 227 -14.09 -0.88 -27.99
C ALA A 227 -13.54 -2.31 -27.99
N ALA A 228 -13.26 -2.87 -26.80
CA ALA A 228 -12.81 -4.26 -26.65
C ALA A 228 -13.87 -5.26 -27.13
N ARG A 229 -15.15 -5.00 -26.86
CA ARG A 229 -16.27 -5.83 -27.32
C ARG A 229 -16.43 -5.79 -28.84
N LEU A 230 -16.32 -4.61 -29.45
CA LEU A 230 -16.39 -4.44 -30.91
C LEU A 230 -15.20 -5.15 -31.58
N ALA A 231 -13.99 -5.02 -31.03
CA ALA A 231 -12.81 -5.73 -31.53
C ALA A 231 -13.00 -7.26 -31.50
N GLN A 232 -13.56 -7.82 -30.42
CA GLN A 232 -13.87 -9.25 -30.33
C GLN A 232 -14.93 -9.70 -31.34
N THR A 233 -15.86 -8.80 -31.71
CA THR A 233 -16.91 -9.10 -32.70
C THR A 233 -16.37 -9.05 -34.13
N LEU A 234 -15.48 -8.11 -34.43
CA LEU A 234 -14.87 -7.95 -35.76
C LEU A 234 -13.81 -9.03 -36.07
N VAL A 235 -13.20 -9.63 -35.04
CA VAL A 235 -12.17 -10.69 -35.19
C VAL A 235 -12.78 -12.09 -35.23
N ARG A 236 -14.10 -12.22 -35.41
CA ARG A 236 -14.63 -13.37 -36.15
C ARG A 236 -14.62 -12.97 -37.64
N PRO A 237 -13.51 -13.15 -38.40
CA PRO A 237 -13.70 -13.33 -39.83
C PRO A 237 -14.74 -14.44 -39.91
N ALA A 238 -15.79 -14.22 -40.70
CA ALA A 238 -16.69 -15.30 -41.04
C ALA A 238 -15.77 -16.44 -41.47
N ALA A 239 -15.62 -17.46 -40.62
CA ALA A 239 -15.01 -18.70 -41.00
C ALA A 239 -15.94 -19.14 -42.12
N ALA A 240 -15.51 -18.85 -43.35
CA ALA A 240 -16.25 -19.25 -44.52
C ALA A 240 -16.50 -20.74 -44.27
N PRO A 241 -17.76 -21.19 -44.17
CA PRO A 241 -18.03 -22.58 -43.93
C PRO A 241 -17.19 -23.36 -44.93
N ASP A 242 -16.46 -24.38 -44.47
CA ASP A 242 -15.63 -25.27 -45.28
C ASP A 242 -16.47 -25.79 -46.44
N ALA A 243 -16.54 -25.00 -47.51
CA ALA A 243 -17.16 -25.35 -48.76
C ALA A 243 -16.16 -26.26 -49.44
N SER A 244 -16.13 -27.52 -48.96
CA SER A 244 -15.31 -28.64 -49.43
C SER A 244 -15.68 -29.08 -50.85
N GLY A 245 -16.19 -28.17 -51.66
CA GLY A 245 -16.55 -28.41 -53.03
C GLY A 245 -16.93 -27.09 -53.66
N THR A 246 -15.94 -26.39 -54.23
CA THR A 246 -16.03 -25.74 -55.56
C THR A 246 -14.92 -24.70 -55.73
N LEU A 247 -13.84 -25.14 -56.38
CA LEU A 247 -13.28 -24.52 -57.60
C LEU A 247 -13.07 -23.00 -57.64
N LEU A 248 -12.48 -22.40 -56.62
CA LEU A 248 -11.67 -21.20 -56.85
C LEU A 248 -10.21 -21.60 -56.66
N ARG A 249 -9.53 -21.89 -57.78
CA ARG A 249 -8.06 -21.91 -57.78
C ARG A 249 -7.60 -20.53 -57.34
N PRO A 250 -6.82 -20.41 -56.26
CA PRO A 250 -6.07 -19.19 -56.00
C PRO A 250 -5.35 -18.82 -57.30
N ALA A 251 -5.51 -17.59 -57.77
CA ALA A 251 -4.65 -17.10 -58.84
C ALA A 251 -3.21 -17.21 -58.32
N GLU A 252 -2.42 -18.10 -58.93
CA GLU A 252 -1.00 -18.23 -58.62
C GLU A 252 -0.39 -16.84 -58.67
N ALA A 253 0.23 -16.44 -57.57
CA ALA A 253 1.03 -15.24 -57.51
C ALA A 253 2.08 -15.36 -58.62
N GLY A 254 1.93 -14.52 -59.66
CA GLY A 254 2.95 -14.35 -60.67
C GLY A 254 4.29 -13.99 -60.02
N PRO A 255 5.42 -14.31 -60.69
CA PRO A 255 6.75 -14.09 -60.16
C PRO A 255 6.90 -12.65 -59.67
N SER A 256 7.40 -12.53 -58.45
CA SER A 256 7.76 -11.27 -57.79
C SER A 256 8.69 -10.47 -58.70
N GLY A 257 8.11 -9.56 -59.47
CA GLY A 257 8.84 -8.50 -60.14
C GLY A 257 9.31 -7.47 -59.10
N PRO A 258 10.40 -6.74 -59.39
CA PRO A 258 10.99 -5.78 -58.46
C PRO A 258 9.97 -4.70 -58.05
N VAL A 259 9.83 -4.53 -56.73
CA VAL A 259 8.86 -3.66 -56.02
C VAL A 259 9.03 -2.16 -56.34
N GLU A 260 10.07 -1.79 -57.09
CA GLU A 260 10.44 -0.41 -57.41
C GLU A 260 9.47 0.29 -58.39
N GLN A 261 8.49 -0.43 -58.97
CA GLN A 261 7.51 0.10 -59.92
C GLN A 261 6.12 0.40 -59.34
N LEU A 262 5.94 0.28 -58.01
CA LEU A 262 4.69 0.67 -57.36
C LEU A 262 4.59 2.19 -57.21
N VAL A 263 4.03 2.79 -58.27
CA VAL A 263 3.19 3.99 -58.33
C VAL A 263 3.51 5.08 -57.29
N ARG A 264 4.33 6.06 -57.69
CA ARG A 264 4.37 7.35 -57.00
C ARG A 264 3.09 8.12 -57.33
N PRO A 265 2.29 8.56 -56.35
CA PRO A 265 1.16 9.44 -56.60
C PRO A 265 1.65 10.74 -57.23
N ALA A 266 1.02 11.12 -58.35
CA ALA A 266 1.32 12.37 -59.03
C ALA A 266 1.04 13.54 -58.09
N SER A 267 2.03 14.42 -57.94
CA SER A 267 1.93 15.67 -57.19
C SER A 267 0.87 16.60 -57.80
N PRO A 268 0.02 17.24 -56.99
CA PRO A 268 -1.02 18.14 -57.47
C PRO A 268 -0.42 19.45 -58.03
N PRO A 269 -1.05 20.05 -59.07
CA PRO A 269 -0.60 21.29 -59.68
C PRO A 269 -0.77 22.48 -58.71
N GLN A 270 0.28 23.29 -58.57
CA GLN A 270 0.24 24.55 -57.83
C GLN A 270 -0.47 25.60 -58.69
N GLY A 271 -1.50 26.23 -58.12
CA GLY A 271 -2.19 27.41 -58.64
C GLY A 271 -2.24 28.48 -57.57
#